data_AF-A0A9E1HJV6-F1
#
_entry.id   AF-A0A9E1HJV6-F1
#
_cell.length_a   1.000
_cell.length_b   1.000
_cell.length_c   1.000
_cell.angle_alpha   90.00
_cell.angle_beta   90.00
_cell.angle_gamma   90.00
#
_symmetry.space_group_name_H-M   'P 1'
#
loop_
_entity.id
_entity.type
_entity.pdbx_description
1 polymer ?
#
loop_
_entity_poly.entity_id
_entity_poly.type
_entity_poly.pdbx_seq_one_letter_code
_entity_poly.pdbx_strand_id
1 'polypeptide(L)'
;MVDTKKEQERDELHRAIWAIADELRGAVDGWDFKNYVLGTMFYRYISENLCNYINSGEIDAGNTDFDFAKMSDEDAEEAREGLVEEKGFFILPSELFCNVRANAANDENLNETLERVFRHIEESAKGSEAESDFAGLFDDYDVNSNKLGSTVAKRNEKLVKLLNGVGEMNLGDVKDHSIDAFGDAYEYL
;
A
#
# COMPACT_ATOMS: atom_id res chain seq x y z
N MET A 1 14.42 26.86 7.59
CA MET A 1 13.86 26.53 6.26
C MET A 1 13.65 25.04 6.09
N VAL A 2 14.57 24.17 6.54
CA VAL A 2 14.36 22.70 6.57
C VAL A 2 13.25 22.30 7.55
N ASP A 3 13.20 22.89 8.75
CA ASP A 3 12.16 22.58 9.74
C ASP A 3 10.74 22.90 9.25
N THR A 4 10.59 23.97 8.46
CA THR A 4 9.30 24.40 7.91
C THR A 4 8.74 23.42 6.88
N LYS A 5 9.61 22.76 6.09
CA LYS A 5 9.17 21.75 5.10
C LYS A 5 8.73 20.47 5.80
N LYS A 6 9.48 20.00 6.81
CA LYS A 6 9.11 18.83 7.62
C LYS A 6 7.79 19.02 8.35
N GLU A 7 7.58 20.18 8.96
CA GLU A 7 6.31 20.49 9.63
C GLU A 7 5.14 20.52 8.64
N GLN A 8 5.34 21.05 7.42
CA GLN A 8 4.32 21.03 6.37
C GLN A 8 3.97 19.62 5.90
N GLU A 9 4.97 18.76 5.65
CA GLU A 9 4.78 17.35 5.29
C GLU A 9 3.99 16.60 6.39
N ARG A 10 4.36 16.82 7.66
CA ARG A 10 3.66 16.22 8.81
C ARG A 10 2.23 16.73 8.96
N ASP A 11 2.00 18.03 8.79
CA ASP A 11 0.65 18.62 8.86
C ASP A 11 -0.23 18.16 7.69
N GLU A 12 0.33 17.89 6.51
CA GLU A 12 -0.37 17.26 5.40
C GLU A 12 -0.75 15.81 5.72
N LEU A 13 0.20 15.03 6.26
CA LEU A 13 -0.03 13.66 6.72
C LEU A 13 -1.15 13.61 7.76
N HIS A 14 -1.07 14.40 8.83
CA HIS A 14 -2.09 14.46 9.87
C HIS A 14 -3.46 14.86 9.32
N ARG A 15 -3.51 15.84 8.39
CA ARG A 15 -4.76 16.25 7.74
C ARG A 15 -5.39 15.12 6.93
N ALA A 16 -4.58 14.37 6.19
CA ALA A 16 -5.08 13.24 5.40
C ALA A 16 -5.57 12.10 6.31
N ILE A 17 -4.81 11.74 7.36
CA ILE A 17 -5.25 10.74 8.34
C ILE A 17 -6.57 11.17 9.00
N TRP A 18 -6.69 12.43 9.38
CA TRP A 18 -7.90 12.96 9.97
C TRP A 18 -9.10 12.92 9.02
N ALA A 19 -8.89 13.19 7.72
CA ALA A 19 -9.94 13.08 6.71
C ALA A 19 -10.45 11.63 6.56
N ILE A 20 -9.54 10.65 6.53
CA ILE A 20 -9.92 9.23 6.52
C ILE A 20 -10.67 8.88 7.81
N ALA A 21 -10.20 9.38 8.96
CA ALA A 21 -10.84 9.13 10.24
C ALA A 21 -12.27 9.68 10.27
N ASP A 22 -12.54 10.83 9.67
CA ASP A 22 -13.88 11.41 9.57
C ASP A 22 -14.83 10.54 8.72
N GLU A 23 -14.32 9.98 7.63
CA GLU A 23 -15.09 9.08 6.74
C GLU A 23 -15.34 7.70 7.34
N LEU A 24 -14.43 7.20 8.18
CA LEU A 24 -14.55 5.90 8.86
C LEU A 24 -15.18 6.01 10.26
N ARG A 25 -15.40 7.23 10.77
CA ARG A 25 -15.92 7.49 12.13
C ARG A 25 -17.27 6.81 12.35
N GLY A 26 -17.40 6.15 13.50
CA GLY A 26 -18.64 5.50 13.94
C GLY A 26 -18.88 4.10 13.37
N ALA A 27 -18.01 3.60 12.48
CA ALA A 27 -18.03 2.21 12.00
C ALA A 27 -16.90 1.37 12.61
N VAL A 28 -15.70 1.97 12.75
CA VAL A 28 -14.47 1.29 13.18
C VAL A 28 -13.99 1.88 14.51
N ASP A 29 -13.53 1.04 15.45
CA ASP A 29 -12.93 1.50 16.71
C ASP A 29 -11.52 2.08 16.44
N GLY A 30 -11.04 2.98 17.31
CA GLY A 30 -9.81 3.75 17.06
C GLY A 30 -8.56 2.87 16.88
N TRP A 31 -8.49 1.74 17.59
CA TRP A 31 -7.38 0.79 17.46
C TRP A 31 -7.38 0.06 16.11
N ASP A 32 -8.53 -0.39 15.62
CA ASP A 32 -8.60 -1.05 14.31
C ASP A 32 -8.33 -0.04 13.19
N PHE A 33 -8.81 1.19 13.35
CA PHE A 33 -8.55 2.27 12.40
C PHE A 33 -7.05 2.49 12.18
N LYS A 34 -6.26 2.46 13.26
CA LYS A 34 -4.80 2.55 13.19
C LYS A 34 -4.20 1.47 12.31
N ASN A 35 -4.57 0.20 12.53
CA ASN A 35 -4.03 -0.92 11.76
C ASN A 35 -4.42 -0.84 10.28
N TYR A 36 -5.66 -0.42 9.99
CA TYR A 36 -6.09 -0.18 8.62
C TYR A 36 -5.30 0.93 7.93
N VAL A 37 -5.14 2.10 8.55
CA VAL A 37 -4.38 3.20 7.93
C VAL A 37 -2.92 2.80 7.72
N LEU A 38 -2.27 2.24 8.75
CA LEU A 38 -0.85 1.86 8.66
C LEU A 38 -0.61 0.73 7.65
N GLY A 39 -1.47 -0.30 7.62
CA GLY A 39 -1.34 -1.39 6.66
C GLY A 39 -1.58 -0.94 5.22
N THR A 40 -2.52 -0.02 4.98
CA THR A 40 -2.71 0.56 3.63
C THR A 40 -1.52 1.44 3.23
N MET A 41 -0.99 2.26 4.15
CA MET A 41 0.22 3.05 3.89
C MET A 41 1.41 2.14 3.57
N PHE A 42 1.55 1.03 4.30
CA PHE A 42 2.61 0.07 4.08
C PHE A 42 2.48 -0.62 2.71
N TYR A 43 1.27 -1.08 2.37
CA TYR A 43 0.99 -1.66 1.06
C TYR A 43 1.28 -0.68 -0.10
N ARG A 44 0.91 0.59 0.05
CA ARG A 44 1.29 1.65 -0.88
C ARG A 44 2.80 1.77 -1.01
N TYR A 45 3.50 1.83 0.12
CA TYR A 45 4.95 1.99 0.18
C TYR A 45 5.70 0.87 -0.54
N ILE A 46 5.39 -0.40 -0.24
CA ILE A 46 6.08 -1.52 -0.90
C ILE A 46 5.76 -1.61 -2.39
N SER A 47 4.53 -1.23 -2.79
CA SER A 47 4.13 -1.18 -4.21
C SER A 47 4.91 -0.11 -4.98
N GLU A 48 4.98 1.11 -4.44
CA GLU A 48 5.73 2.21 -5.04
C GLU A 48 7.23 1.92 -5.05
N ASN A 49 7.77 1.34 -3.97
CA ASN A 49 9.19 0.98 -3.88
C ASN A 49 9.60 -0.04 -4.95
N LEU A 50 8.82 -1.12 -5.12
CA LEU A 50 9.09 -2.15 -6.12
C LEU A 50 8.96 -1.57 -7.54
N CYS A 51 7.86 -0.89 -7.84
CA CYS A 51 7.62 -0.30 -9.16
C CYS A 51 8.72 0.71 -9.53
N ASN A 52 9.09 1.61 -8.62
CA ASN A 52 10.15 2.58 -8.84
C ASN A 52 11.52 1.92 -9.02
N TYR A 53 11.80 0.82 -8.30
CA TYR A 53 13.04 0.07 -8.46
C TYR A 53 13.17 -0.51 -9.87
N ILE A 54 12.14 -1.23 -10.32
CA ILE A 54 12.12 -1.87 -11.64
C ILE A 54 12.20 -0.80 -12.73
N ASN A 55 11.37 0.24 -12.65
CA ASN A 55 11.37 1.32 -13.63
C ASN A 55 12.73 2.02 -13.71
N SER A 56 13.38 2.29 -12.55
CA SER A 56 14.71 2.91 -12.55
C SER A 56 15.75 2.01 -13.24
N GLY A 57 15.74 0.71 -12.97
CA GLY A 57 16.66 -0.25 -13.60
C GLY A 57 16.49 -0.33 -15.11
N GLU A 58 15.23 -0.37 -15.58
CA GLU A 58 14.89 -0.38 -17.01
C GLU A 58 15.30 0.93 -17.70
N ILE A 59 15.06 2.09 -17.06
CA ILE A 59 15.49 3.40 -17.56
C ILE A 59 17.01 3.45 -17.69
N ASP A 60 17.75 2.97 -16.68
CA ASP A 60 19.22 2.92 -16.69
C ASP A 60 19.77 1.97 -17.78
N ALA A 61 19.00 0.93 -18.14
CA ALA A 61 19.29 0.04 -19.26
C ALA A 61 18.91 0.64 -20.63
N GLY A 62 18.28 1.81 -20.67
CA GLY A 62 17.92 2.55 -21.88
C GLY A 62 16.44 2.49 -22.28
N ASN A 63 15.60 1.81 -21.50
CA ASN A 63 14.16 1.70 -21.73
C ASN A 63 13.41 2.84 -21.02
N THR A 64 13.59 4.07 -21.49
CA THR A 64 13.12 5.28 -20.79
C THR A 64 11.61 5.41 -20.63
N ASP A 65 10.84 4.71 -21.47
CA ASP A 65 9.37 4.74 -21.47
C ASP A 65 8.75 3.52 -20.74
N PHE A 66 9.59 2.68 -20.12
CA PHE A 66 9.11 1.49 -19.40
C PHE A 66 8.29 1.89 -18.16
N ASP A 67 7.20 1.15 -17.93
CA ASP A 67 6.35 1.32 -16.76
C ASP A 67 5.83 -0.05 -16.31
N PHE A 68 6.42 -0.57 -15.23
CA PHE A 68 6.06 -1.84 -14.62
C PHE A 68 4.57 -1.92 -14.29
N ALA A 69 3.94 -0.81 -13.87
CA ALA A 69 2.53 -0.79 -13.53
C ALA A 69 1.59 -0.99 -14.74
N LYS A 70 2.12 -0.89 -15.97
CA LYS A 70 1.36 -1.13 -17.21
C LYS A 70 1.66 -2.48 -17.85
N MET A 71 2.57 -3.26 -17.26
CA MET A 71 2.92 -4.59 -17.75
C MET A 71 1.79 -5.60 -17.49
N SER A 72 1.75 -6.67 -18.26
CA SER A 72 0.87 -7.81 -17.96
C SER A 72 1.43 -8.58 -16.76
N ASP A 73 0.55 -9.25 -16.01
CA ASP A 73 0.98 -10.13 -14.92
C ASP A 73 1.79 -11.31 -15.46
N GLU A 74 1.43 -11.84 -16.64
CA GLU A 74 2.13 -12.95 -17.26
C GLU A 74 3.59 -12.62 -17.60
N ASP A 75 3.85 -11.44 -18.17
CA ASP A 75 5.21 -11.04 -18.53
C ASP A 75 6.02 -10.68 -17.27
N ALA A 76 5.37 -10.14 -16.24
CA ALA A 76 6.02 -9.78 -14.98
C ALA A 76 6.50 -11.00 -14.17
N GLU A 77 5.85 -12.15 -14.31
CA GLU A 77 6.26 -13.40 -13.66
C GLU A 77 7.67 -13.86 -14.04
N GLU A 78 8.16 -13.50 -15.23
CA GLU A 78 9.54 -13.81 -15.66
C GLU A 78 10.58 -13.15 -14.75
N ALA A 79 10.24 -12.02 -14.12
CA ALA A 79 11.12 -11.28 -13.22
C ALA A 79 10.99 -11.70 -11.74
N ARG A 80 10.03 -12.57 -11.38
CA ARG A 80 9.73 -12.90 -9.98
C ARG A 80 10.94 -13.43 -9.22
N GLU A 81 11.62 -14.45 -9.74
CA GLU A 81 12.75 -15.09 -9.03
C GLU A 81 13.87 -14.09 -8.72
N GLY A 82 14.26 -13.28 -9.72
CA GLY A 82 15.30 -12.27 -9.54
C GLY A 82 14.89 -11.15 -8.58
N LEU A 83 13.64 -10.69 -8.64
CA LEU A 83 13.15 -9.65 -7.74
C LEU A 83 13.01 -10.16 -6.30
N VAL A 84 12.60 -11.40 -6.09
CA VAL A 84 12.58 -12.01 -4.75
C VAL A 84 14.01 -12.17 -4.21
N GLU A 85 14.98 -12.53 -5.03
CA GLU A 85 16.39 -12.60 -4.61
C GLU A 85 16.96 -11.22 -4.22
N GLU A 86 16.64 -10.16 -4.97
CA GLU A 86 17.18 -8.82 -4.74
C GLU A 86 16.41 -7.99 -3.70
N LYS A 87 15.08 -8.15 -3.63
CA LYS A 87 14.18 -7.35 -2.78
C LYS A 87 13.51 -8.13 -1.66
N GLY A 88 13.51 -9.45 -1.73
CA GLY A 88 12.87 -10.32 -0.74
C GLY A 88 11.37 -10.50 -0.92
N PHE A 89 10.74 -9.85 -1.89
CA PHE A 89 9.31 -9.99 -2.19
C PHE A 89 9.01 -9.60 -3.65
N PHE A 90 7.80 -9.93 -4.10
CA PHE A 90 7.31 -9.58 -5.43
C PHE A 90 5.83 -9.24 -5.39
N ILE A 91 5.43 -8.26 -6.21
CA ILE A 91 4.03 -7.83 -6.38
C ILE A 91 3.76 -7.78 -7.88
N LEU A 92 2.68 -8.43 -8.30
CA LEU A 92 2.25 -8.38 -9.70
C LEU A 92 1.79 -6.96 -10.08
N PRO A 93 1.95 -6.55 -11.36
CA PRO A 93 1.43 -5.27 -11.84
C PRO A 93 -0.03 -5.02 -11.45
N SER A 94 -0.93 -5.99 -11.66
CA SER A 94 -2.35 -5.84 -11.31
C SER A 94 -2.61 -5.67 -9.80
N GLU A 95 -1.66 -6.13 -8.99
CA GLU A 95 -1.69 -6.14 -7.53
C GLU A 95 -0.95 -4.95 -6.91
N LEU A 96 -0.37 -4.05 -7.72
CA LEU A 96 0.20 -2.80 -7.24
C LEU A 96 -0.90 -1.89 -6.67
N PHE A 97 -0.57 -1.16 -5.60
CA PHE A 97 -1.49 -0.23 -4.94
C PHE A 97 -2.19 0.73 -5.92
N CYS A 98 -1.46 1.28 -6.90
CA CYS A 98 -2.04 2.20 -7.88
C CYS A 98 -3.14 1.55 -8.74
N ASN A 99 -2.93 0.30 -9.16
CA ASN A 99 -3.84 -0.44 -10.02
C ASN A 99 -5.04 -0.98 -9.24
N VAL A 100 -4.82 -1.50 -8.02
CA VAL A 100 -5.91 -1.89 -7.13
C VAL A 100 -6.77 -0.69 -6.77
N ARG A 101 -6.17 0.44 -6.39
CA ARG A 101 -6.89 1.69 -6.10
C ARG A 101 -7.70 2.18 -7.31
N ALA A 102 -7.12 2.16 -8.51
CA ALA A 102 -7.80 2.61 -9.72
C ALA A 102 -9.07 1.79 -10.03
N ASN A 103 -9.04 0.49 -9.74
CA ASN A 103 -10.18 -0.40 -9.96
C ASN A 103 -11.10 -0.58 -8.74
N ALA A 104 -10.68 -0.12 -7.55
CA ALA A 104 -11.34 -0.40 -6.27
C ALA A 104 -12.85 -0.06 -6.27
N ALA A 105 -13.25 1.06 -6.86
CA ALA A 105 -14.65 1.48 -6.90
C ALA A 105 -15.55 0.59 -7.79
N ASN A 106 -14.95 -0.18 -8.70
CA ASN A 106 -15.65 -1.08 -9.62
C ASN A 106 -15.53 -2.56 -9.21
N ASP A 107 -14.75 -2.87 -8.17
CA ASP A 107 -14.57 -4.23 -7.67
C ASP A 107 -15.58 -4.53 -6.56
N GLU A 108 -16.64 -5.27 -6.91
CA GLU A 108 -17.66 -5.70 -5.95
C GLU A 108 -17.11 -6.64 -4.86
N ASN A 109 -15.94 -7.26 -5.08
CA ASN A 109 -15.27 -8.19 -4.18
C ASN A 109 -13.89 -7.66 -3.76
N LEU A 110 -13.73 -6.34 -3.65
CA LEU A 110 -12.47 -5.68 -3.27
C LEU A 110 -11.81 -6.29 -2.02
N ASN A 111 -12.60 -6.66 -1.01
CA ASN A 111 -12.10 -7.37 0.18
C ASN A 111 -11.36 -8.67 -0.19
N GLU A 112 -11.90 -9.50 -1.09
CA GLU A 112 -11.25 -10.73 -1.53
C GLU A 112 -10.04 -10.46 -2.42
N THR A 113 -10.09 -9.41 -3.22
CA THR A 113 -8.93 -8.94 -3.99
C THR A 113 -7.78 -8.54 -3.07
N LEU A 114 -8.04 -7.71 -2.05
CA LEU A 114 -7.01 -7.29 -1.09
C LEU A 114 -6.48 -8.48 -0.26
N GLU A 115 -7.34 -9.38 0.19
CA GLU A 115 -6.92 -10.61 0.90
C GLU A 115 -5.96 -11.45 0.05
N ARG A 116 -6.29 -11.61 -1.24
CA ARG A 116 -5.43 -12.33 -2.19
C ARG A 116 -4.10 -11.62 -2.40
N VAL A 117 -4.11 -10.31 -2.61
CA VAL A 117 -2.90 -9.49 -2.79
C VAL A 117 -1.99 -9.62 -1.59
N PHE A 118 -2.49 -9.42 -0.37
CA PHE A 118 -1.70 -9.53 0.85
C PHE A 118 -1.10 -10.93 1.00
N ARG A 119 -1.89 -11.98 0.78
CA ARG A 119 -1.39 -13.35 0.79
C ARG A 119 -0.31 -13.59 -0.25
N HIS A 120 -0.44 -13.07 -1.47
CA HIS A 120 0.56 -13.21 -2.52
C HIS A 120 1.87 -12.50 -2.18
N ILE A 121 1.80 -11.32 -1.57
CA ILE A 121 2.97 -10.58 -1.09
C ILE A 121 3.71 -11.43 -0.04
N GLU A 122 3.01 -11.94 0.98
CA GLU A 122 3.62 -12.79 2.00
C GLU A 122 4.17 -14.10 1.43
N GLU A 123 3.43 -14.74 0.51
CA GLU A 123 3.87 -15.96 -0.17
C GLU A 123 5.09 -15.74 -1.07
N SER A 124 5.24 -14.57 -1.68
CA SER A 124 6.38 -14.24 -2.53
C SER A 124 7.70 -14.21 -1.76
N ALA A 125 7.64 -13.86 -0.47
CA ALA A 125 8.81 -13.78 0.40
C ALA A 125 9.21 -15.12 1.03
N LYS A 126 8.35 -16.16 0.95
CA LYS A 126 8.60 -17.47 1.56
C LYS A 126 9.86 -18.13 0.97
N GLY A 127 10.73 -18.60 1.85
CA GLY A 127 12.01 -19.20 1.49
C GLY A 127 13.12 -18.19 1.13
N SER A 128 12.82 -16.88 1.12
CA SER A 128 13.82 -15.83 0.98
C SER A 128 14.39 -15.39 2.34
N GLU A 129 15.45 -14.60 2.35
CA GLU A 129 15.98 -14.01 3.58
C GLU A 129 15.00 -13.04 4.26
N ALA A 130 14.02 -12.51 3.50
CA ALA A 130 13.01 -11.58 4.00
C ALA A 130 11.72 -12.27 4.49
N GLU A 131 11.64 -13.60 4.50
CA GLU A 131 10.43 -14.33 4.93
C GLU A 131 9.93 -13.86 6.30
N SER A 132 10.82 -13.66 7.26
CA SER A 132 10.44 -13.22 8.62
C SER A 132 9.89 -11.80 8.68
N ASP A 133 10.26 -10.95 7.72
CA ASP A 133 9.83 -9.54 7.68
C ASP A 133 8.45 -9.39 7.05
N PHE A 134 8.06 -10.35 6.19
CA PHE A 134 6.77 -10.36 5.51
C PHE A 134 5.76 -11.34 6.11
N ALA A 135 6.19 -12.35 6.87
CA ALA A 135 5.27 -13.32 7.47
C ALA A 135 4.32 -12.66 8.49
N GLY A 136 3.01 -12.74 8.23
CA GLY A 136 1.98 -12.16 9.10
C GLY A 136 1.94 -10.62 9.08
N LEU A 137 2.55 -10.00 8.06
CA LEU A 137 2.66 -8.56 7.92
C LEU A 137 1.29 -7.87 7.83
N PHE A 138 0.29 -8.57 7.27
CA PHE A 138 -1.07 -8.05 7.12
C PHE A 138 -2.09 -8.73 8.03
N ASP A 139 -1.66 -9.51 9.03
CA ASP A 139 -2.55 -10.28 9.94
C ASP A 139 -3.56 -9.38 10.68
N ASP A 140 -3.15 -8.17 11.05
CA ASP A 140 -4.00 -7.20 11.75
C ASP A 140 -4.92 -6.40 10.79
N TYR A 141 -4.80 -6.59 9.48
CA TYR A 141 -5.63 -5.95 8.45
C TYR A 141 -6.76 -6.88 8.00
N ASP A 142 -7.82 -6.98 8.82
CA ASP A 142 -8.97 -7.83 8.49
C ASP A 142 -9.92 -7.12 7.51
N VAL A 143 -9.79 -7.40 6.21
CA VAL A 143 -10.68 -6.90 5.14
C VAL A 143 -12.13 -7.40 5.23
N ASN A 144 -12.37 -8.46 6.00
CA ASN A 144 -13.67 -9.09 6.20
C ASN A 144 -14.33 -8.71 7.54
N SER A 145 -13.73 -7.81 8.30
CA SER A 145 -14.21 -7.39 9.61
C SER A 145 -15.62 -6.81 9.56
N ASN A 146 -16.46 -7.21 10.51
CA ASN A 146 -17.78 -6.60 10.71
C ASN A 146 -17.69 -5.12 11.13
N LYS A 147 -16.51 -4.66 11.57
CA LYS A 147 -16.24 -3.26 11.90
C LYS A 147 -16.15 -2.39 10.65
N LEU A 148 -15.67 -2.93 9.52
CA LEU A 148 -15.73 -2.25 8.22
C LEU A 148 -17.17 -2.19 7.69
N GLY A 149 -18.02 -3.13 8.08
CA GLY A 149 -19.44 -3.11 7.75
C GLY A 149 -20.09 -4.48 7.87
N SER A 150 -21.41 -4.47 8.04
CA SER A 150 -22.21 -5.70 8.18
C SER A 150 -22.44 -6.46 6.87
N THR A 151 -22.07 -5.89 5.73
CA THR A 151 -22.24 -6.49 4.39
C THR A 151 -20.98 -6.26 3.56
N VAL A 152 -20.69 -7.15 2.60
CA VAL A 152 -19.54 -7.04 1.69
C VAL A 152 -19.50 -5.66 1.01
N ALA A 153 -20.63 -5.20 0.47
CA ALA A 153 -20.73 -3.87 -0.15
C ALA A 153 -20.33 -2.72 0.79
N LYS A 154 -20.73 -2.76 2.07
CA LYS A 154 -20.36 -1.71 3.04
C LYS A 154 -18.87 -1.77 3.40
N ARG A 155 -18.32 -2.98 3.52
CA ARG A 155 -16.88 -3.17 3.77
C ARG A 155 -16.08 -2.61 2.60
N ASN A 156 -16.47 -2.95 1.38
CA ASN A 156 -15.81 -2.49 0.16
C ASN A 156 -15.93 -0.98 -0.01
N GLU A 157 -17.08 -0.36 0.32
CA GLU A 157 -17.20 1.10 0.36
C GLU A 157 -16.15 1.75 1.29
N LYS A 158 -15.90 1.16 2.45
CA LYS A 158 -14.92 1.67 3.44
C LYS A 158 -13.48 1.40 3.00
N LEU A 159 -13.20 0.25 2.41
CA LEU A 159 -11.90 -0.08 1.83
C LEU A 159 -11.55 0.86 0.66
N VAL A 160 -12.50 1.18 -0.21
CA VAL A 160 -12.33 2.18 -1.29
C VAL A 160 -11.94 3.55 -0.71
N LYS A 161 -12.64 4.00 0.33
CA LYS A 161 -12.34 5.27 1.01
C LYS A 161 -10.94 5.29 1.62
N LEU A 162 -10.54 4.18 2.23
CA LEU A 162 -9.22 4.02 2.82
C LEU A 162 -8.11 4.05 1.76
N LEU A 163 -8.25 3.28 0.67
CA LEU A 163 -7.32 3.29 -0.46
C LEU A 163 -7.21 4.67 -1.09
N ASN A 164 -8.33 5.38 -1.26
CA ASN A 164 -8.33 6.73 -1.82
C ASN A 164 -7.67 7.72 -0.89
N GLY A 165 -8.03 7.73 0.40
CA GLY A 165 -7.45 8.65 1.36
C GLY A 165 -5.94 8.47 1.51
N VAL A 166 -5.46 7.22 1.62
CA VAL A 166 -4.01 6.95 1.65
C VAL A 166 -3.35 7.29 0.33
N GLY A 167 -4.00 7.04 -0.80
CA GLY A 167 -3.47 7.38 -2.11
C GLY A 167 -3.46 8.88 -2.42
N GLU A 168 -4.23 9.70 -1.69
CA GLU A 168 -4.21 11.17 -1.77
C GLU A 168 -3.21 11.80 -0.81
N MET A 169 -2.68 11.03 0.15
CA MET A 169 -1.60 11.50 1.02
C MET A 169 -0.41 11.91 0.18
N ASN A 170 0.12 13.10 0.45
CA ASN A 170 1.31 13.60 -0.20
C ASN A 170 2.58 13.02 0.44
N LEU A 171 2.71 11.68 0.36
CA LEU A 171 3.85 10.92 0.88
C LEU A 171 5.07 10.96 -0.05
N GLY A 172 5.00 11.73 -1.16
CA GLY A 172 6.01 11.87 -2.23
C GLY A 172 6.70 10.57 -2.64
N ASP A 173 7.85 10.68 -3.33
CA ASP A 173 8.69 9.51 -3.57
C ASP A 173 9.50 9.21 -2.31
N VAL A 174 9.51 7.93 -1.90
CA VAL A 174 10.22 7.39 -0.72
C VAL A 174 11.68 7.89 -0.59
N LYS A 175 12.33 8.23 -1.72
CA LYS A 175 13.72 8.71 -1.75
C LYS A 175 13.88 10.18 -1.33
N ASP A 176 12.82 10.98 -1.35
CA ASP A 176 12.88 12.45 -1.19
C ASP A 176 12.21 12.99 0.08
N HIS A 177 11.70 12.11 0.96
CA HIS A 177 11.04 12.54 2.19
C HIS A 177 11.98 12.86 3.32
N SER A 178 11.68 13.98 3.99
CA SER A 178 12.49 14.52 5.07
C SER A 178 11.97 14.11 6.46
N ILE A 179 10.79 13.48 6.51
CA ILE A 179 10.12 12.93 7.69
C ILE A 179 10.02 11.40 7.63
N ASP A 180 9.91 10.77 8.80
CA ASP A 180 9.52 9.36 8.90
C ASP A 180 7.98 9.30 8.91
N ALA A 181 7.38 9.24 7.71
CA ALA A 181 5.93 9.28 7.57
C ALA A 181 5.20 8.11 8.28
N PHE A 182 5.86 6.96 8.45
CA PHE A 182 5.29 5.84 9.20
C PHE A 182 5.34 6.09 10.71
N GLY A 183 6.49 6.56 11.21
CA GLY A 183 6.63 6.96 12.62
C GLY A 183 5.65 8.06 13.01
N ASP A 184 5.58 9.12 12.20
CA ASP A 184 4.67 10.25 12.44
C ASP A 184 3.19 9.80 12.39
N ALA A 185 2.80 8.96 11.43
CA ALA A 185 1.45 8.41 11.37
C ALA A 185 1.14 7.51 12.59
N TYR A 186 2.10 6.68 13.01
CA TYR A 186 1.95 5.80 14.16
C TYR A 186 1.80 6.58 15.48
N GLU A 187 2.52 7.70 15.65
CA GLU A 187 2.41 8.54 16.84
C GLU A 187 1.10 9.34 16.88
N TYR A 188 0.56 9.70 15.72
CA TYR A 188 -0.69 10.45 15.61
C TYR A 188 -1.95 9.60 15.83
N LEU A 189 -1.92 8.33 15.41
CA LEU A 189 -3.01 7.34 15.50
C LEU A 189 -3.07 6.63 16.87
#